data_AF-A0A512RQ45-F1
#
_entry.id   AF-A0A512RQ45-F1
#
_cell.length_a   1.000
_cell.length_b   1.000
_cell.length_c   1.000
_cell.angle_alpha   90.00
_cell.angle_beta   90.00
_cell.angle_gamma   90.00
#
_symmetry.space_group_name_H-M   'P 1'
#
loop_
_entity.id
_entity.type
_entity.pdbx_description
1 polymer ?
#
loop_
_entity_poly.entity_id
_entity_poly.type
_entity_poly.pdbx_seq_one_letter_code
_entity_poly.pdbx_strand_id
1 'polypeptide(L)' 'MKLSQSLALLAFAFIVSALFKIMHWPHSDTVMVVAFVLEAVAVVLLIAKLATHPKVKEFLNR' A
#
# COMPACT_ATOMS: atom_id res chain seq x y z
N MET A 1 -0.41 7.46 14.23
CA MET A 1 0.74 6.79 13.58
C MET A 1 1.24 7.69 12.46
N LYS A 2 2.57 7.88 12.32
CA LYS A 2 3.12 8.69 11.23
C LYS A 2 2.84 7.96 9.90
N LEU A 3 2.53 8.69 8.83
CA LEU A 3 2.25 8.13 7.49
C LEU A 3 3.35 7.15 7.01
N SER A 4 4.60 7.43 7.37
CA SER A 4 5.75 6.56 7.09
C SER A 4 5.65 5.19 7.77
N GLN A 5 5.12 5.12 8.98
CA GLN A 5 4.95 3.86 9.72
C GLN A 5 3.85 3.01 9.10
N SER A 6 2.78 3.63 8.59
CA SER A 6 1.69 2.92 7.91
C SER A 6 2.14 2.31 6.58
N LEU A 7 2.96 3.03 5.79
CA LEU A 7 3.53 2.46 4.56
C LEU A 7 4.48 1.29 4.84
N ALA A 8 5.34 1.42 5.86
CA ALA A 8 6.28 0.37 6.23
C ALA A 8 5.55 -0.92 6.64
N LEU A 9 4.42 -0.79 7.35
CA LEU A 9 3.62 -1.92 7.81
C LEU A 9 2.91 -2.64 6.63
N LEU A 10 2.42 -1.87 5.65
CA LEU A 10 1.82 -2.44 4.44
C LEU A 10 2.86 -3.18 3.57
N ALA A 11 4.04 -2.60 3.38
CA ALA A 11 5.14 -3.26 2.66
C ALA A 11 5.58 -4.56 3.36
N PHE A 12 5.65 -4.55 4.69
CA PHE A 12 5.93 -5.75 5.47
C PHE A 12 4.86 -6.83 5.28
N ALA A 13 3.57 -6.47 5.29
CA ALA A 13 2.47 -7.40 5.05
C ALA A 13 2.55 -8.04 3.65
N PHE A 14 2.95 -7.28 2.63
CA PHE A 14 3.18 -7.81 1.28
C PHE A 14 4.35 -8.82 1.25
N ILE A 15 5.47 -8.51 1.89
CA ILE A 15 6.64 -9.41 1.98
C ILE A 15 6.26 -10.72 2.67
N VAL A 16 5.51 -10.66 3.78
CA VAL A 16 5.04 -11.85 4.50
C VAL A 16 4.10 -12.69 3.63
N SER A 17 3.23 -12.04 2.86
CA SER A 17 2.32 -12.73 1.93
C SER A 17 3.08 -13.45 0.81
N ALA A 18 4.10 -12.80 0.24
CA ALA A 18 4.98 -13.41 -0.76
C ALA A 18 5.77 -14.59 -0.19
N LEU A 19 6.20 -14.51 1.07
CA LEU A 19 6.84 -15.63 1.76
C LEU A 19 5.89 -16.83 1.89
N PHE A 20 4.63 -16.62 2.27
CA PHE A 20 3.63 -17.69 2.34
C PHE A 20 3.35 -18.34 0.98
N LYS A 21 3.41 -17.56 -0.11
CA LYS A 21 3.32 -18.08 -1.48
C LYS A 21 4.50 -19.00 -1.80
N ILE A 22 5.73 -18.61 -1.46
CA ILE A 22 6.94 -19.44 -1.66
C ILE A 22 6.85 -20.73 -0.83
N MET A 23 6.37 -20.63 0.40
CA MET A 23 6.18 -21.76 1.31
C MET A 23 5.03 -22.70 0.90
N HIS A 24 4.29 -22.41 -0.18
CA HIS A 24 3.10 -23.15 -0.62
C HIS A 24 2.04 -23.30 0.48
N TRP A 25 1.97 -22.33 1.39
CA TRP A 25 1.05 -22.39 2.51
C TRP A 25 -0.40 -22.37 1.99
N PRO A 26 -1.30 -23.21 2.53
CA PRO A 26 -2.69 -23.21 2.13
C PRO A 26 -3.28 -21.81 2.35
N HIS A 27 -4.04 -21.31 1.37
CA HIS A 27 -4.61 -19.95 1.33
C HIS A 27 -3.61 -18.81 1.11
N SER A 28 -2.35 -19.09 0.75
CA SER A 28 -1.37 -18.05 0.40
C SER A 28 -1.87 -17.10 -0.69
N ASP A 29 -2.63 -17.61 -1.65
CA ASP A 29 -3.25 -16.80 -2.72
C ASP A 29 -4.24 -15.78 -2.18
N THR A 30 -5.11 -16.20 -1.25
CA THR A 30 -6.09 -15.32 -0.61
C THR A 30 -5.38 -14.23 0.20
N VAL A 31 -4.34 -14.59 0.96
CA VAL A 31 -3.57 -13.63 1.76
C VAL A 31 -2.86 -12.62 0.86
N MET A 32 -2.29 -13.09 -0.26
CA MET A 32 -1.61 -12.22 -1.23
C MET A 32 -2.58 -11.25 -1.92
N VAL A 33 -3.78 -11.70 -2.30
CA VAL A 33 -4.81 -10.83 -2.89
C VAL A 33 -5.25 -9.76 -1.89
N VAL A 34 -5.47 -10.11 -0.62
CA VAL A 34 -5.85 -9.14 0.42
C VAL A 34 -4.76 -8.11 0.65
N ALA A 35 -3.49 -8.54 0.75
CA ALA A 35 -2.37 -7.61 0.89
C ALA A 35 -2.29 -6.64 -0.30
N PHE A 36 -2.47 -7.15 -1.53
CA PHE A 36 -2.43 -6.35 -2.74
C PHE A 36 -3.56 -5.32 -2.81
N VAL A 37 -4.79 -5.71 -2.46
CA VAL A 37 -5.94 -4.80 -2.41
C VAL A 37 -5.72 -3.69 -1.38
N LEU A 38 -5.23 -4.03 -0.18
CA LEU A 38 -4.93 -3.05 0.86
C LEU A 38 -3.86 -2.06 0.42
N GLU A 39 -2.80 -2.54 -0.23
CA GLU A 39 -1.73 -1.71 -0.75
C GLU A 39 -2.21 -0.78 -1.87
N ALA A 40 -3.01 -1.29 -2.81
CA ALA A 40 -3.60 -0.48 -3.87
C ALA A 40 -4.50 0.64 -3.31
N VAL A 41 -5.36 0.32 -2.34
CA VAL A 41 -6.22 1.32 -1.67
C VAL A 41 -5.36 2.36 -0.95
N ALA A 42 -4.31 1.95 -0.24
CA ALA A 42 -3.43 2.88 0.46
C ALA A 42 -2.71 3.83 -0.52
N VAL A 43 -2.25 3.34 -1.67
CA VAL A 43 -1.63 4.15 -2.72
C VAL A 43 -2.64 5.14 -3.30
N VAL A 44 -3.87 4.71 -3.62
CA VAL A 44 -4.93 5.60 -4.12
C VAL A 44 -5.24 6.71 -3.11
N LEU A 45 -5.38 6.37 -1.83
CA LEU A 45 -5.61 7.35 -0.77
C LEU A 45 -4.42 8.31 -0.59
N LEU A 46 -3.19 7.81 -0.72
CA LEU A 46 -1.99 8.63 -0.69
C LEU A 46 -1.98 9.63 -1.86
N ILE A 47 -2.26 9.18 -3.08
CA ILE A 47 -2.34 10.02 -4.28
C ILE A 47 -3.44 11.07 -4.12
N ALA A 48 -4.64 10.68 -3.67
CA ALA A 48 -5.73 11.60 -3.41
C ALA A 48 -5.33 12.66 -2.37
N LYS A 49 -4.69 12.24 -1.29
CA LYS A 49 -4.17 13.14 -0.26
C LYS A 49 -3.11 14.09 -0.80
N LEU A 50 -2.19 13.61 -1.64
CA LEU A 50 -1.16 14.43 -2.28
C LEU A 50 -1.78 15.43 -3.26
N ALA A 51 -2.76 15.01 -4.08
CA ALA A 51 -3.44 15.88 -5.03
C ALA A 51 -4.22 17.02 -4.35
N THR A 52 -4.78 16.77 -3.16
CA THR A 52 -5.44 17.82 -2.35
C THR A 52 -4.47 18.74 -1.60
N HIS A 53 -3.17 18.41 -1.58
CA HIS A 53 -2.19 19.21 -0.86
C HIS A 53 -1.90 20.52 -1.62
N PRO A 54 -1.96 21.70 -0.97
CA PRO A 54 -1.88 23.00 -1.66
C PRO A 54 -0.61 23.18 -2.49
N LYS A 55 0.55 22.72 -1.98
CA LYS A 55 1.82 22.75 -2.72
C LYS A 55 1.83 21.89 -3.99
N VAL A 56 1.14 20.75 -3.98
CA VAL A 56 1.09 19.86 -5.15
C VAL A 56 0.11 20.43 -6.17
N LYS A 57 -1.03 20.97 -5.71
CA LYS A 57 -2.00 21.65 -6.56
C LYS A 57 -1.40 22.87 -7.27
N GLU A 58 -0.56 23.65 -6.58
CA GLU A 58 0.18 24.78 -7.15
C GLU A 58 1.20 24.33 -8.20
N PHE A 59 1.91 23.23 -7.95
CA PHE A 59 2.85 22.65 -8.92
C PHE A 59 2.14 22.12 -10.19
N LEU A 60 0.99 21.46 -10.03
CA LEU A 60 0.22 20.91 -11.16
C LEU A 60 -0.51 21.98 -11.99
N ASN A 61 -0.84 23.13 -11.40
CA ASN A 61 -1.50 24.26 -12.08
C ASN A 61 -0.52 25.24 -12.75
N ARG A 62 0.74 24.83 -12.93
CA ARG A 62 1.82 25.63 -13.52
C ARG A 62 2.13 25.15 -14.92
#